data_AF-A0A7Y7DSV2-F1
#
_entry.id   AF-A0A7Y7DSV2-F1
#
_cell.length_a   1.000
_cell.length_b   1.000
_cell.length_c   1.000
_cell.angle_alpha   90.00
_cell.angle_beta   90.00
_cell.angle_gamma   90.00
#
_symmetry.space_group_name_H-M   'P 1'
#
loop_
_entity.id
_entity.type
_entity.pdbx_description
1 polymer ?
#
loop_
_entity_poly.entity_id
_entity_poly.type
_entity_poly.pdbx_seq_one_letter_code
_entity_poly.pdbx_strand_id
1 'polypeptide(L)'
;MNKLEQKVLNYLNQRGFDITKDTLNYRGMRDNFELPDGTVKTVHSFSFIVSAGDEFENMIYYIFIDADTNRLELLLTPHYGEKIIE
;
A
#
# COMPACT_ATOMS: atom_id res chain seq x y z
N MET A 1 4.91 8.68 -14.04
CA MET A 1 4.85 7.75 -12.89
C MET A 1 6.23 7.68 -12.29
N ASN A 2 6.36 7.92 -10.99
CA ASN A 2 7.67 7.82 -10.32
C ASN A 2 8.02 6.34 -10.06
N LYS A 3 9.29 6.05 -9.74
CA LYS A 3 9.77 4.67 -9.55
C LYS A 3 9.03 3.93 -8.43
N LEU A 4 8.64 4.65 -7.37
CA LEU A 4 7.97 4.09 -6.21
C LEU A 4 6.52 3.68 -6.54
N GLU A 5 5.79 4.54 -7.24
CA GLU A 5 4.42 4.30 -7.73
C GLU A 5 4.41 3.10 -8.69
N GLN A 6 5.39 2.99 -9.60
CA GLN A 6 5.52 1.81 -10.46
C GLN A 6 5.78 0.52 -9.66
N LYS A 7 6.63 0.58 -8.62
CA LYS A 7 6.91 -0.56 -7.75
C LYS A 7 5.63 -1.04 -7.05
N VAL A 8 4.88 -0.11 -6.46
CA VAL A 8 3.61 -0.41 -5.80
C VAL A 8 2.60 -0.99 -6.78
N LEU A 9 2.43 -0.37 -7.93
CA LEU A 9 1.49 -0.83 -8.96
C LEU A 9 1.83 -2.25 -9.43
N ASN A 10 3.11 -2.54 -9.68
CA ASN A 10 3.57 -3.88 -10.08
C ASN A 10 3.27 -4.91 -8.99
N TYR A 11 3.60 -4.60 -7.73
CA TYR A 11 3.34 -5.50 -6.61
C TYR A 11 1.84 -5.81 -6.46
N LEU A 12 0.99 -4.78 -6.49
CA LEU A 12 -0.46 -4.94 -6.34
C LEU A 12 -1.07 -5.76 -7.49
N ASN A 13 -0.61 -5.54 -8.72
CA ASN A 13 -1.13 -6.29 -9.89
C ASN A 13 -0.61 -7.73 -9.93
N GLN A 14 0.62 -7.99 -9.47
CA GLN A 14 1.11 -9.36 -9.26
C GLN A 14 0.29 -10.12 -8.22
N ARG A 15 -0.34 -9.41 -7.27
CA ARG A 15 -1.22 -9.97 -6.25
C ARG A 15 -2.69 -10.07 -6.69
N GLY A 16 -3.03 -9.65 -7.91
CA GLY A 16 -4.38 -9.76 -8.48
C GLY A 16 -5.37 -8.67 -8.02
N PHE A 17 -4.89 -7.52 -7.55
CA PHE A 17 -5.77 -6.41 -7.18
C PHE A 17 -6.29 -5.59 -8.38
N ASP A 18 -5.75 -5.82 -9.59
CA ASP A 18 -6.14 -5.13 -10.84
C ASP A 18 -6.22 -3.59 -10.70
N ILE A 19 -5.22 -3.02 -10.03
CA ILE A 19 -5.11 -1.59 -9.75
C ILE A 19 -4.56 -0.87 -10.96
N THR A 20 -5.15 0.29 -11.26
CA THR A 20 -4.63 1.23 -12.26
C THR A 20 -3.92 2.37 -11.58
N LYS A 21 -3.11 3.10 -12.34
CA LYS A 21 -2.42 4.29 -11.85
C LYS A 21 -3.41 5.34 -11.29
N ASP A 22 -4.57 5.49 -11.91
CA ASP A 22 -5.54 6.52 -11.54
C ASP A 22 -6.24 6.23 -10.21
N THR A 23 -6.26 4.96 -9.77
CA THR A 23 -6.82 4.57 -8.47
C THR A 23 -5.75 4.47 -7.38
N LEU A 24 -4.46 4.52 -7.74
CA LEU A 24 -3.33 4.51 -6.81
C LEU A 24 -2.94 5.94 -6.40
N ASN A 25 -3.20 6.28 -5.13
CA ASN A 25 -3.00 7.63 -4.62
C ASN A 25 -1.83 7.67 -3.63
N TYR A 26 -0.78 8.43 -3.95
CA TYR A 26 0.27 8.72 -2.98
C TYR A 26 -0.26 9.67 -1.90
N ARG A 27 -0.13 9.25 -0.63
CA ARG A 27 -0.64 9.98 0.54
C ARG A 27 0.44 10.77 1.29
N GLY A 28 1.70 10.69 0.82
CA GLY A 28 2.82 11.34 1.46
C GLY A 28 3.63 10.41 2.36
N MET A 29 4.59 11.01 3.05
CA MET A 29 5.41 10.36 4.05
C MET A 29 4.73 10.42 5.42
N ARG A 30 4.98 9.40 6.24
CA ARG A 30 4.57 9.32 7.64
C ARG A 30 5.79 9.01 8.49
N ASP A 31 6.12 9.92 9.39
CA ASP A 31 7.14 9.71 10.39
C ASP A 31 6.59 8.93 11.59
N ASN A 32 7.48 8.25 12.31
CA ASN A 32 7.15 7.46 13.49
C ASN A 32 6.01 6.44 13.25
N PHE A 33 5.99 5.82 12.07
CA PHE A 33 5.02 4.78 11.76
C PHE A 33 5.43 3.47 12.44
N GLU A 34 4.56 2.96 13.32
CA GLU A 34 4.76 1.69 14.01
C GLU A 34 4.22 0.53 13.16
N LEU A 35 5.11 -0.40 12.81
CA LEU A 35 4.77 -1.65 12.15
C LEU A 35 4.20 -2.67 13.15
N PRO A 36 3.50 -3.73 12.69
CA PRO A 36 2.92 -4.74 13.59
C PRO A 36 3.91 -5.47 14.50
N ASP A 37 5.21 -5.45 14.17
CA ASP A 37 6.27 -6.03 15.01
C ASP A 37 6.87 -5.03 16.02
N GLY A 38 6.29 -3.83 16.14
CA GLY A 38 6.75 -2.75 17.02
C GLY A 38 7.88 -1.90 16.44
N THR A 39 8.35 -2.19 15.22
CA THR A 39 9.39 -1.37 14.57
C THR A 39 8.81 0.00 14.20
N VAL A 40 9.51 1.07 14.58
CA VAL A 40 9.12 2.44 14.25
C VAL A 40 10.04 2.99 13.17
N LYS A 41 9.47 3.52 12.07
CA LYS A 41 10.23 4.06 10.93
C LYS A 41 9.46 5.12 10.16
N THR A 42 10.14 5.84 9.27
CA THR A 42 9.49 6.71 8.30
C THR A 42 9.09 5.90 7.06
N VAL A 43 7.84 6.05 6.63
CA VAL A 43 7.29 5.31 5.48
C VAL A 43 6.65 6.24 4.45
N HIS A 44 6.77 5.90 3.18
CA HIS A 44 5.84 6.35 2.14
C HIS A 44 4.51 5.62 2.28
N SER A 45 3.40 6.31 2.05
CA SER A 45 2.08 5.70 2.06
C SER A 45 1.35 5.90 0.74
N PHE A 46 0.71 4.85 0.26
CA PHE A 46 -0.22 4.90 -0.86
C PHE A 46 -1.56 4.35 -0.39
N SER A 47 -2.65 4.90 -0.92
CA SER A 47 -3.97 4.30 -0.78
C SER A 47 -4.53 3.93 -2.15
N PHE A 48 -5.31 2.87 -2.21
CA PHE A 48 -6.03 2.49 -3.42
C PHE A 48 -7.40 1.93 -3.04
N ILE A 49 -8.30 1.94 -4.02
CA ILE A 49 -9.66 1.42 -3.84
C ILE A 49 -9.76 0.10 -4.59
N VAL A 50 -10.29 -0.91 -3.91
CA VAL A 50 -10.70 -2.17 -4.52
C VAL A 50 -12.22 -2.15 -4.63
N SER A 51 -12.74 -2.31 -5.84
CA SER A 51 -14.17 -2.46 -6.06
C SER A 51 -14.57 -3.89 -5.74
N ALA A 52 -15.56 -4.06 -4.86
CA ALA A 52 -16.11 -5.36 -4.52
C ALA A 52 -17.30 -5.76 -5.42
N GLY A 53 -17.51 -5.05 -6.54
CA GLY A 53 -18.63 -5.22 -7.48
C GLY A 53 -19.80 -4.29 -7.17
N ASP A 54 -20.82 -4.32 -8.04
CA ASP A 54 -21.93 -3.35 -8.06
C ASP A 54 -22.81 -3.37 -6.80
N GLU A 55 -22.76 -4.44 -6.01
CA GLU A 55 -23.58 -4.63 -4.80
C GLU A 55 -22.83 -4.35 -3.48
N PHE A 56 -21.53 -4.04 -3.54
CA PHE A 56 -20.68 -3.88 -2.35
C PHE A 56 -20.00 -2.51 -2.32
N GLU A 57 -19.78 -2.00 -1.10
CA GLU A 57 -19.06 -0.75 -0.92
C GLU A 57 -17.60 -0.87 -1.36
N ASN A 58 -17.12 0.17 -2.04
CA ASN A 58 -15.72 0.33 -2.38
C ASN A 58 -14.86 0.36 -1.11
N MET A 59 -13.82 -0.46 -1.09
CA MET A 59 -12.96 -0.60 0.09
C MET A 59 -11.63 0.12 -0.12
N ILE A 60 -11.20 0.89 0.89
CA ILE A 60 -9.93 1.61 0.87
C ILE A 60 -8.85 0.75 1.51
N TYR A 61 -7.76 0.57 0.78
CA TYR A 61 -6.56 -0.15 1.20
C TYR A 61 -5.39 0.83 1.31
N TYR A 62 -4.38 0.46 2.09
CA TYR A 62 -3.13 1.20 2.20
C TYR A 62 -1.94 0.27 2.01
N ILE A 63 -0.89 0.80 1.39
CA ILE A 63 0.41 0.12 1.32
C ILE A 63 1.50 1.08 1.77
N PHE A 64 2.38 0.56 2.62
CA PHE A 64 3.44 1.30 3.25
C PHE A 64 4.79 0.79 2.77
N ILE A 65 5.68 1.72 2.44
CA ILE A 65 7.02 1.45 1.93
C ILE A 65 8.02 2.20 2.81
N ASP A 66 9.06 1.53 3.26
CA ASP A 66 10.18 2.15 3.98
C ASP A 66 10.79 3.29 3.15
N ALA A 67 10.92 4.48 3.74
CA ALA A 67 11.33 5.68 3.00
C ALA A 67 12.81 5.68 2.60
N ASP A 68 13.66 4.97 3.34
CA ASP A 68 15.10 4.95 3.11
C ASP A 68 15.49 3.86 2.11
N THR A 69 14.87 2.68 2.25
CA THR A 69 15.22 1.48 1.48
C THR A 69 14.27 1.20 0.32
N ASN A 70 13.14 1.91 0.23
CA ASN A 70 12.03 1.63 -0.69
C ASN A 70 11.48 0.20 -0.58
N ARG A 71 11.69 -0.49 0.55
CA ARG A 71 11.16 -1.84 0.77
C ARG A 71 9.67 -1.80 1.10
N LEU A 72 8.90 -2.69 0.50
CA LEU A 72 7.48 -2.84 0.83
C LEU A 72 7.40 -3.45 2.23
N GLU A 73 6.66 -2.80 3.14
CA GLU A 73 6.64 -3.18 4.55
C GLU A 73 5.29 -3.79 4.97
N LEU A 74 4.19 -3.15 4.58
CA LEU A 74 2.87 -3.49 5.07
C LEU A 74 1.80 -3.20 4.02
N LEU A 75 0.96 -4.20 3.75
CA LEU A 75 -0.33 -4.03 3.10
C LEU A 75 -1.41 -4.03 4.18
N LEU A 76 -2.13 -2.92 4.31
CA LEU A 76 -3.25 -2.77 5.22
C LEU A 76 -4.56 -2.81 4.42
N THR A 77 -5.34 -3.85 4.68
CA THR A 77 -6.69 -4.04 4.14
C THR A 77 -7.73 -3.61 5.18
N PRO A 78 -9.02 -3.48 4.82
CA PRO A 78 -10.09 -3.24 5.79
C PRO A 78 -10.24 -4.33 6.86
N HIS A 79 -9.73 -5.54 6.60
CA HIS A 79 -9.96 -6.71 7.45
C HIS A 79 -8.72 -7.15 8.22
N TYR A 80 -7.53 -6.95 7.64
CA TYR A 80 -6.25 -7.39 8.21
C TYR A 80 -5.07 -6.58 7.67
N GLY A 81 -3.97 -6.57 8.44
CA GLY A 81 -2.66 -6.12 7.97
C GLY A 81 -1.76 -7.31 7.63
N GLU A 82 -1.03 -7.21 6.53
CA GLU A 82 -0.08 -8.22 6.06
C GLU A 82 1.31 -7.60 5.94
N LYS A 83 2.25 -8.08 6.77
CA LYS A 83 3.67 -7.72 6.62
C LYS A 83 4.21 -8.33 5.34
N ILE A 84 4.87 -7.50 4.53
CA ILE A 84 5.44 -7.92 3.25
C ILE A 84 6.89 -8.32 3.50
N ILE A 85 7.27 -9.50 3.01
CA ILE A 85 8.65 -10.01 3.09
C ILE A 85 9.20 -10.00 1.67
N GLU A 86 10.05 -9.00 1.38
CA GLU A 86 10.81 -8.87 0.13
C GLU A 86 12.19 -9.55 0.21
#